data_AF-A0A7W0P3F5-F1
#
_entry.id   AF-A0A7W0P3F5-F1
#
_cell.length_a   1.000
_cell.length_b   1.000
_cell.length_c   1.000
_cell.angle_alpha   90.00
_cell.angle_beta   90.00
_cell.angle_gamma   90.00
#
_symmetry.space_group_name_H-M   'P 1'
#
loop_
_entity.id
_entity.type
_entity.pdbx_description
1 polymer ?
#
loop_
_entity_poly.entity_id
_entity_poly.type
_entity_poly.pdbx_seq_one_letter_code
_entity_poly.pdbx_strand_id
1 'polypeptide(L)'
;MPGAIWPMHPHKDIEGLTYVVEGMFRHEDDLDGPPGPLPAGSVQRMTLGRGAWHSEQNASETEPLRFIQMWIMPAERGLEPGVEQKVFTEEDRTDVLLKAISG
;
A
#
# COMPACT_ATOMS: atom_id res chain seq x y z
N MET A 1 -4.42 12.21 -9.77
CA MET A 1 -5.33 12.42 -10.92
C MET A 1 -6.14 11.15 -11.13
N PRO A 2 -7.37 11.21 -11.65
CA PRO A 2 -8.12 10.02 -12.04
C PRO A 2 -7.31 9.14 -13.03
N GLY A 3 -7.38 7.82 -12.85
CA GLY A 3 -6.70 6.83 -13.71
C GLY A 3 -5.17 6.92 -13.75
N ALA A 4 -4.53 7.72 -12.88
CA ALA A 4 -3.08 7.85 -12.87
C ALA A 4 -2.40 6.54 -12.46
N ILE A 5 -1.35 6.17 -13.18
CA ILE A 5 -0.57 4.95 -12.95
C ILE A 5 0.88 5.37 -12.70
N TRP A 6 1.42 4.92 -11.58
CA TRP A 6 2.85 4.75 -11.39
C TRP A 6 3.21 3.34 -11.89
N PRO A 7 3.86 3.21 -13.06
CA PRO A 7 4.02 1.92 -13.71
C PRO A 7 4.83 0.90 -12.90
N MET A 8 4.78 -0.35 -13.35
CA MET A 8 5.53 -1.45 -12.77
C MET A 8 7.02 -1.09 -12.62
N HIS A 9 7.54 -1.12 -11.41
CA HIS A 9 8.90 -0.73 -11.06
C HIS A 9 9.43 -1.55 -9.87
N PRO A 10 10.76 -1.69 -9.72
CA PRO A 10 11.33 -2.57 -8.70
C PRO A 10 11.79 -1.81 -7.44
N HIS A 11 11.68 -2.45 -6.27
CA HIS A 11 12.54 -2.14 -5.10
C HIS A 11 13.06 -3.41 -4.45
N LYS A 12 14.00 -3.23 -3.51
CA LYS A 12 14.64 -4.29 -2.75
C LYS A 12 15.02 -3.78 -1.36
N ASP A 13 14.96 -4.66 -0.37
CA ASP A 13 15.35 -4.39 1.02
C ASP A 13 14.66 -3.13 1.59
N ILE A 14 13.36 -2.97 1.31
CA ILE A 14 12.51 -1.90 1.81
C ILE A 14 11.11 -2.45 2.16
N GLU A 15 10.47 -1.87 3.17
CA GLU A 15 9.04 -2.02 3.42
C GLU A 15 8.31 -0.73 3.03
N GLY A 16 7.40 -0.82 2.08
CA GLY A 16 6.49 0.26 1.70
C GLY A 16 5.24 0.23 2.55
N LEU A 17 4.95 1.32 3.26
CA LEU A 17 3.66 1.54 3.92
C LEU A 17 2.85 2.57 3.15
N THR A 18 1.63 2.20 2.77
CA THR A 18 0.67 3.09 2.13
C THR A 18 -0.53 3.30 3.04
N TYR A 19 -0.93 4.55 3.26
CA TYR A 19 -2.20 4.91 3.88
C TYR A 19 -3.06 5.69 2.91
N VAL A 20 -4.24 5.16 2.57
CA VAL A 20 -5.18 5.81 1.66
C VAL A 20 -5.97 6.86 2.44
N VAL A 21 -5.75 8.13 2.13
CA VAL A 21 -6.46 9.23 2.81
C VAL A 21 -7.80 9.50 2.13
N GLU A 22 -7.85 9.36 0.80
CA GLU A 22 -9.02 9.70 -0.02
C GLU A 22 -8.94 8.99 -1.37
N GLY A 23 -10.09 8.59 -1.92
CA GLY A 23 -10.17 7.90 -3.21
C GLY A 23 -9.96 6.39 -3.12
N MET A 24 -9.50 5.78 -4.22
CA MET A 24 -9.32 4.34 -4.37
C MET A 24 -7.91 4.02 -4.90
N PHE A 25 -7.11 3.34 -4.09
CA PHE A 25 -5.75 2.93 -4.43
C PHE A 25 -5.75 1.49 -4.96
N ARG A 26 -5.01 1.19 -6.02
CA ARG A 26 -4.77 -0.18 -6.47
C ARG A 26 -3.28 -0.46 -6.45
N HIS A 27 -2.96 -1.62 -5.90
CA HIS A 27 -1.64 -2.22 -5.93
C HIS A 27 -1.66 -3.44 -6.84
N GLU A 28 -0.63 -3.61 -7.63
CA GLU A 28 -0.35 -4.83 -8.38
C GLU A 28 1.12 -5.16 -8.21
N ASP A 29 1.44 -6.45 -8.00
CA ASP A 29 2.79 -6.95 -7.82
C ASP A 29 3.03 -8.25 -8.60
N ASP A 30 4.28 -8.72 -8.62
CA ASP A 30 4.70 -9.95 -9.30
C ASP A 30 4.71 -11.19 -8.39
N LEU A 31 4.16 -11.10 -7.18
CA LEU A 31 4.16 -12.16 -6.17
C LEU A 31 2.83 -12.91 -6.13
N ASP A 32 1.71 -12.19 -6.12
CA ASP A 32 0.36 -12.73 -6.10
C ASP A 32 -0.65 -11.80 -6.84
N GLY A 33 -1.82 -12.34 -7.22
CA GLY A 33 -2.85 -11.56 -7.90
C GLY A 33 -3.42 -10.43 -7.03
N PRO A 34 -3.85 -9.29 -7.61
CA PRO A 34 -4.11 -8.10 -6.82
C PRO A 34 -5.35 -8.31 -5.93
N PRO A 35 -5.24 -8.10 -4.62
CA PRO A 35 -6.43 -7.78 -3.85
C PRO A 35 -7.12 -6.55 -4.47
N GLY A 36 -8.45 -6.49 -4.36
CA GLY A 36 -9.24 -5.42 -4.97
C GLY A 36 -8.81 -4.01 -4.51
N PRO A 37 -9.29 -2.95 -5.18
CA PRO A 37 -8.96 -1.57 -4.82
C PRO A 37 -9.18 -1.27 -3.33
N LEU A 38 -8.22 -0.56 -2.74
CA LEU A 38 -8.22 -0.13 -1.35
C LEU A 38 -8.89 1.25 -1.22
N PRO A 39 -10.01 1.36 -0.49
CA PRO A 39 -10.68 2.63 -0.25
C PRO A 39 -9.94 3.48 0.79
N ALA A 40 -10.37 4.73 0.95
CA ALA A 40 -9.96 5.60 2.05
C ALA A 40 -10.06 4.90 3.42
N GLY A 41 -9.06 5.11 4.28
CA GLY A 41 -8.91 4.41 5.56
C GLY A 41 -8.09 3.13 5.49
N SER A 42 -7.77 2.64 4.28
CA SER A 42 -6.95 1.44 4.12
C SER A 42 -5.48 1.70 4.43
N VAL A 43 -4.83 0.71 5.04
CA VAL A 43 -3.38 0.64 5.25
C VAL A 43 -2.85 -0.61 4.55
N GLN A 44 -1.81 -0.45 3.75
CA GLN A 44 -1.06 -1.54 3.14
C GLN A 44 0.40 -1.50 3.62
N ARG A 45 0.95 -2.68 3.95
CA ARG A 45 2.39 -2.93 4.04
C ARG A 45 2.79 -3.85 2.91
N MET A 46 3.77 -3.43 2.13
CA MET A 46 4.47 -4.29 1.18
C MET A 46 5.91 -4.46 1.66
N THR A 47 6.28 -5.67 2.06
CA THR A 47 7.67 -6.04 2.27
C THR A 47 8.24 -6.43 0.90
N LEU A 48 9.20 -5.67 0.37
CA LEU A 48 9.82 -5.98 -0.94
C LEU A 48 11.02 -6.91 -0.80
N GLY A 49 11.66 -6.96 0.38
CA GLY A 49 12.58 -8.05 0.75
C GLY A 49 13.68 -8.32 -0.27
N ARG A 50 13.82 -9.58 -0.73
CA ARG A 50 14.80 -9.98 -1.77
C ARG A 50 14.64 -9.25 -3.11
N GLY A 51 13.51 -8.58 -3.33
CA GLY A 51 13.17 -7.81 -4.51
C GLY A 51 11.79 -8.22 -5.03
N ALA A 52 10.98 -7.22 -5.41
CA ALA A 52 9.70 -7.43 -6.08
C ALA A 52 9.43 -6.26 -7.03
N TRP A 53 8.64 -6.51 -8.06
CA TRP A 53 8.10 -5.48 -8.95
C TRP A 53 6.69 -5.13 -8.50
N HIS A 54 6.36 -3.84 -8.53
CA HIS A 54 5.01 -3.40 -8.24
C HIS A 54 4.60 -2.14 -8.99
N SER A 55 3.31 -1.89 -9.07
CA SER A 55 2.72 -0.63 -9.53
C SER A 55 1.76 -0.06 -8.50
N GLU A 56 1.57 1.26 -8.55
CA GLU A 56 0.54 1.96 -7.80
C GLU A 56 -0.36 2.74 -8.74
N GLN A 57 -1.66 2.59 -8.57
CA GLN A 57 -2.62 3.17 -9.49
C GLN A 57 -3.77 3.82 -8.72
N ASN A 58 -4.30 4.91 -9.28
CA ASN A 58 -5.62 5.36 -8.92
C ASN A 58 -6.66 4.47 -9.62
N ALA A 59 -7.41 3.70 -8.84
CA ALA A 59 -8.41 2.77 -9.37
C ALA A 59 -9.70 3.47 -9.83
N SER A 60 -9.83 4.78 -9.60
CA SER A 60 -10.97 5.57 -10.07
C SER A 60 -10.64 6.31 -11.35
N GLU A 61 -11.51 6.16 -12.35
CA GLU A 61 -11.46 6.89 -13.62
C GLU A 61 -12.02 8.31 -13.51
N THR A 62 -12.69 8.65 -12.40
CA THR A 62 -13.38 9.94 -12.22
C THR A 62 -12.91 10.74 -11.02
N GLU A 63 -12.48 10.06 -9.95
CA GLU A 63 -12.12 10.70 -8.68
C GLU A 63 -10.59 10.80 -8.50
N PRO A 64 -10.08 11.86 -7.85
CA PRO A 64 -8.69 11.91 -7.44
C PRO A 64 -8.39 10.89 -6.33
N LEU A 65 -7.13 10.50 -6.25
CA LEU A 65 -6.57 9.69 -5.17
C LEU A 65 -5.56 10.54 -4.39
N ARG A 66 -5.64 10.48 -3.06
CA ARG A 66 -4.66 11.06 -2.14
C ARG A 66 -4.28 10.03 -1.08
N PHE A 67 -2.98 9.78 -0.96
CA PHE A 67 -2.44 8.77 -0.06
C PHE A 67 -1.10 9.25 0.49
N ILE A 68 -0.66 8.61 1.57
CA ILE A 68 0.66 8.78 2.16
C ILE A 68 1.44 7.52 1.87
N GLN A 69 2.65 7.67 1.37
CA GLN A 69 3.59 6.56 1.21
C GLN A 69 4.80 6.81 2.11
N MET A 70 5.17 5.79 2.88
CA MET A 70 6.31 5.79 3.78
C MET A 70 7.19 4.60 3.46
N TRP A 71 8.50 4.82 3.50
CA TRP A 71 9.49 3.80 3.19
C TRP A 71 10.30 3.52 4.44
N ILE A 72 10.32 2.27 4.86
CA ILE A 72 11.00 1.83 6.07
C ILE A 72 12.11 0.86 5.66
N MET A 73 13.33 1.13 6.12
CA MET A 73 14.41 0.15 6.02
C MET A 73 14.11 -1.00 6.98
N PRO A 74 14.00 -2.25 6.48
CA PRO A 74 13.75 -3.39 7.34
C PRO A 74 14.95 -3.65 8.25
N ALA A 75 14.68 -4.25 9.41
CA ALA A 75 15.73 -4.64 10.36
C ALA A 75 16.68 -5.70 9.78
N GLU A 76 16.18 -6.54 8.88
CA GLU A 76 16.93 -7.59 8.19
C GLU A 76 16.80 -7.42 6.68
N ARG A 77 17.86 -7.78 5.95
CA ARG A 77 17.86 -7.80 4.48
C ARG A 77 17.40 -9.14 3.96
N GLY A 78 16.87 -9.14 2.74
CA GLY A 78 16.50 -10.37 2.03
C GLY A 78 15.30 -11.09 2.63
N LEU A 79 14.42 -10.35 3.33
CA LEU A 79 13.12 -10.84 3.77
C LEU A 79 12.34 -11.44 2.58
N GLU A 80 11.43 -12.36 2.86
CA GLU A 80 10.47 -12.81 1.86
C GLU A 80 9.57 -11.64 1.46
N PRO A 81 9.37 -11.40 0.15
CA PRO A 81 8.41 -10.41 -0.28
C PRO A 81 6.98 -10.79 0.16
N GLY A 82 6.15 -9.79 0.48
CA GLY A 82 4.77 -10.05 0.89
C GLY A 82 3.95 -8.79 1.09
N VAL A 83 2.62 -8.96 1.07
CA VAL A 83 1.65 -7.87 1.20
C VAL A 83 0.70 -8.15 2.36
N GLU A 84 0.48 -7.15 3.21
CA GLU A 84 -0.55 -7.12 4.24
C GLU A 84 -1.43 -5.89 4.04
N GLN A 85 -2.74 -6.07 4.08
CA GLN A 85 -3.71 -4.97 3.90
C GLN A 85 -4.78 -5.03 4.98
N LYS A 86 -5.18 -3.86 5.47
CA LYS A 86 -6.31 -3.69 6.39
C LYS A 86 -7.12 -2.47 6.01
N VAL A 87 -8.43 -2.57 6.20
CA VAL A 87 -9.38 -1.48 5.97
C VAL A 87 -9.95 -1.08 7.32
N PHE A 88 -9.88 0.22 7.62
CA PHE A 88 -10.43 0.80 8.83
C PHE A 88 -11.49 1.82 8.47
N THR A 89 -12.62 1.77 9.17
CA THR A 89 -13.67 2.78 9.07
C THR A 89 -13.21 4.10 9.69
N GLU A 90 -13.99 5.16 9.54
CA GLU A 90 -13.71 6.43 10.23
C GLU A 90 -13.82 6.30 11.76
N GLU A 91 -14.77 5.50 12.24
CA GLU A 91 -14.94 5.24 13.68
C GLU A 91 -13.73 4.51 14.27
N ASP A 92 -13.15 3.55 13.54
CA ASP A 92 -11.96 2.79 14.00
C ASP A 92 -10.72 3.66 14.25
N ARG A 93 -10.66 4.87 13.64
CA ARG A 93 -9.43 5.67 13.53
C ARG A 93 -9.54 7.09 14.06
N THR A 94 -10.72 7.53 14.48
CA THR A 94 -10.93 8.90 14.98
C THR A 94 -10.62 8.98 16.48
N ASP A 95 -9.80 9.95 16.87
CA ASP A 95 -9.41 10.22 18.27
C ASP A 95 -8.85 9.01 19.04
N VAL A 96 -8.25 8.05 18.31
CA VAL A 96 -7.71 6.82 18.87
C VAL A 96 -6.31 6.55 18.34
N LEU A 97 -5.44 6.04 19.22
CA LEU A 97 -4.18 5.44 18.81
C LEU A 97 -4.45 4.03 18.28
N LEU A 98 -4.67 3.92 16.97
CA LEU A 98 -4.95 2.66 16.30
C LEU A 98 -3.66 1.95 15.87
N LYS A 99 -3.47 0.70 16.32
CA LYS A 99 -2.41 -0.17 15.79
C LYS A 99 -2.84 -0.75 14.44
N ALA A 100 -2.47 -0.06 13.36
CA ALA A 100 -2.83 -0.48 12.01
C ALA A 100 -2.10 -1.77 11.57
N ILE A 101 -0.78 -1.78 11.60
CA ILE A 101 0.04 -2.94 11.19
C ILE A 101 1.08 -3.20 12.27
N SER A 102 1.41 -4.48 12.47
CA SER A 102 2.47 -4.92 13.37
C SER A 102 3.10 -6.19 12.82
N GLY A 103 4.41 -6.32 13.01
CA GLY A 103 5.20 -7.51 12.71
C GLY A 103 6.24 -7.68 13.79
#